data_AF-A0A8I0L4E8-F1
#
_entry.id   AF-A0A8I0L4E8-F1
#
_cell.length_a   1.000
_cell.length_b   1.000
_cell.length_c   1.000
_cell.angle_alpha   90.00
_cell.angle_beta   90.00
_cell.angle_gamma   90.00
#
_symmetry.space_group_name_H-M   'P 1'
#
loop_
_entity.id
_entity.type
_entity.pdbx_description
1 polymer ?
#
loop_
_entity_poly.entity_id
_entity_poly.type
_entity_poly.pdbx_seq_one_letter_code
_entity_poly.pdbx_strand_id
1 'polypeptide(L)'
;CLDITDPVFTFDRFMEEIDLRKYLSKLPAHKLGRIRYNPINMLKTVLFGFMDEGCISLRKLEDNCKVNIRYKYLMDGKCPSYRTF
;
A
#
# COMPACT_ATOMS: atom_id res chain seq x y z
N CYS A 1 -19.12 0.29 3.13
CA CYS A 1 -18.19 -0.25 4.15
C CYS A 1 -17.55 -1.52 3.63
N LEU A 2 -16.36 -1.85 4.12
CA LEU A 2 -15.78 -3.18 3.94
C LEU A 2 -16.52 -4.18 4.84
N ASP A 3 -16.71 -5.40 4.35
CA ASP A 3 -17.21 -6.50 5.16
C ASP A 3 -16.12 -6.98 6.12
N ILE A 4 -16.48 -7.47 7.31
CA ILE A 4 -15.49 -7.95 8.30
C ILE A 4 -14.65 -9.13 7.79
N THR A 5 -15.17 -9.87 6.81
CA THR A 5 -14.47 -10.99 6.15
C THR A 5 -13.71 -10.56 4.89
N ASP A 6 -13.66 -9.26 4.57
CA ASP A 6 -12.94 -8.79 3.38
C ASP A 6 -11.46 -9.21 3.44
N PRO A 7 -10.91 -9.79 2.36
CA PRO A 7 -9.56 -10.34 2.34
C PRO A 7 -8.47 -9.31 2.64
N VAL A 8 -8.75 -8.01 2.48
CA VAL A 8 -7.80 -6.94 2.82
C VAL A 8 -7.38 -7.01 4.29
N PHE A 9 -8.27 -7.40 5.21
CA PHE A 9 -7.95 -7.48 6.64
C PHE A 9 -7.03 -8.67 6.95
N THR A 10 -7.29 -9.82 6.35
CA THR A 10 -6.43 -11.01 6.49
C THR A 10 -5.05 -10.75 5.91
N PHE A 11 -4.99 -10.12 4.72
CA PHE A 11 -3.74 -9.71 4.10
C PHE A 11 -2.96 -8.73 4.99
N ASP A 12 -3.63 -7.69 5.49
CA ASP A 12 -2.99 -6.64 6.28
C ASP A 12 -2.38 -7.20 7.58
N ARG A 13 -3.14 -8.06 8.28
CA ARG A 13 -2.67 -8.79 9.47
C ARG A 13 -1.47 -9.69 9.16
N PHE A 14 -1.52 -10.45 8.08
CA PHE A 14 -0.39 -11.30 7.66
C PHE A 14 0.88 -10.47 7.41
N MET A 15 0.73 -9.33 6.74
CA MET A 15 1.86 -8.42 6.47
C MET A 15 2.43 -7.77 7.74
N GLU A 16 1.63 -7.64 8.81
CA GLU A 16 2.09 -7.16 10.12
C GLU A 16 2.86 -8.21 10.92
N GLU A 17 2.55 -9.49 10.74
CA GLU A 17 3.31 -10.60 11.33
C GLU A 17 4.71 -10.72 10.70
N ILE A 18 4.86 -10.28 9.46
CA ILE A 18 6.16 -10.10 8.83
C ILE A 18 6.80 -8.83 9.41
N ASP A 19 7.97 -8.96 10.04
CA ASP A 19 8.71 -7.78 10.52
C ASP A 19 9.33 -6.98 9.36
N LEU A 20 8.49 -6.26 8.60
CA LEU A 20 8.87 -5.43 7.45
C LEU A 20 9.85 -4.33 7.84
N ARG A 21 9.83 -3.90 9.11
CA ARG A 21 10.76 -2.89 9.64
C ARG A 21 12.20 -3.37 9.55
N LYS A 22 12.47 -4.67 9.71
CA LYS A 22 13.81 -5.23 9.52
C LYS A 22 14.38 -4.92 8.14
N TYR A 23 13.53 -4.96 7.11
CA TYR A 23 13.94 -4.73 5.72
C TYR A 23 13.95 -3.25 5.34
N LEU A 24 13.08 -2.45 5.95
CA LEU A 24 12.90 -1.02 5.64
C LEU A 24 13.65 -0.08 6.62
N SER A 25 14.28 -0.61 7.67
CA SER A 25 14.99 0.15 8.71
C SER A 25 16.15 1.00 8.20
N LYS A 26 16.75 0.63 7.06
CA LYS A 26 17.91 1.33 6.47
C LYS A 26 17.52 2.40 5.46
N LEU A 27 16.24 2.75 5.34
CA LEU A 27 15.82 3.80 4.44
C LEU A 27 16.45 5.15 4.87
N PRO A 28 17.11 5.87 3.95
CA PRO A 28 17.76 7.12 4.30
C PRO A 28 16.72 8.11 4.81
N ALA A 29 17.05 8.77 5.92
CA ALA A 29 16.23 9.83 6.47
C ALA A 29 15.85 10.84 5.37
N HIS A 30 14.59 11.24 5.35
CA HIS A 30 14.13 12.25 4.41
C HIS A 30 14.76 13.61 4.79
N LYS A 31 15.71 14.08 3.98
CA LYS A 31 16.43 15.34 4.26
C LYS A 31 15.84 16.55 3.56
N LEU A 32 15.28 16.41 2.36
CA LEU A 32 14.76 17.49 1.51
C LEU A 32 13.66 16.97 0.56
N GLY A 33 12.70 17.84 0.19
CA GLY A 33 11.66 17.55 -0.81
C GLY A 33 10.27 17.30 -0.24
N ARG A 34 9.41 16.64 -1.03
CA ARG A 34 8.03 16.29 -0.63
C ARG A 34 8.03 15.20 0.42
N ILE A 35 7.17 15.34 1.43
CA ILE A 35 6.95 14.32 2.46
C ILE A 35 6.67 12.98 1.79
N ARG A 36 7.45 11.96 2.17
CA ARG A 36 7.32 10.61 1.62
C ARG A 36 6.05 9.93 2.11
N TYR A 37 5.50 9.05 1.28
CA TYR A 37 4.48 8.10 1.71
C TYR A 37 5.08 7.09 2.68
N ASN A 38 4.22 6.46 3.49
CA ASN A 38 4.65 5.39 4.38
C ASN A 38 5.11 4.20 3.51
N PRO A 39 6.38 3.79 3.60
CA PRO A 39 6.92 2.73 2.75
C PRO A 39 6.25 1.37 3.00
N ILE A 40 5.76 1.12 4.22
CA ILE A 40 5.03 -0.10 4.56
C ILE A 40 3.68 -0.11 3.83
N ASN A 41 2.93 0.98 3.90
CA ASN A 41 1.63 1.09 3.22
C ASN A 41 1.78 1.00 1.70
N MET A 42 2.82 1.63 1.14
CA MET A 42 3.15 1.52 -0.29
C MET A 42 3.40 0.05 -0.67
N LEU A 43 4.23 -0.66 0.11
CA LEU A 43 4.54 -2.08 -0.14
C LEU A 43 3.29 -2.96 -0.03
N LYS A 44 2.50 -2.80 1.05
CA LYS A 44 1.23 -3.50 1.26
C LYS A 44 0.31 -3.30 0.05
N THR A 45 0.19 -2.07 -0.44
CA THR A 45 -0.70 -1.72 -1.57
C THR A 45 -0.25 -2.35 -2.89
N VAL A 46 1.05 -2.34 -3.19
CA VAL A 46 1.59 -2.99 -4.40
C VAL A 46 1.33 -4.50 -4.34
N LEU A 47 1.70 -5.15 -3.24
CA LEU A 47 1.53 -6.60 -3.06
C LEU A 47 0.05 -7.01 -3.09
N PHE A 48 -0.82 -6.24 -2.45
CA PHE A 48 -2.25 -6.47 -2.50
C PHE A 48 -2.78 -6.36 -3.93
N GLY A 49 -2.33 -5.37 -4.70
CA GLY A 49 -2.69 -5.24 -6.11
C GLY A 49 -2.27 -6.44 -6.96
N PHE A 50 -1.09 -7.00 -6.71
CA PHE A 50 -0.65 -8.23 -7.36
C PHE A 50 -1.48 -9.45 -6.95
N MET A 51 -1.92 -9.51 -5.71
CA MET A 51 -2.77 -10.60 -5.20
C MET A 51 -4.21 -10.53 -5.75
N ASP A 52 -4.79 -9.33 -5.83
CA ASP A 52 -6.19 -9.09 -6.20
C ASP A 52 -6.41 -9.11 -7.72
N GLU A 53 -5.52 -8.48 -8.50
CA GLU A 53 -5.67 -8.32 -9.96
C GLU A 53 -4.59 -9.07 -10.78
N GLY A 54 -3.61 -9.71 -10.14
CA GLY A 54 -2.50 -10.33 -10.84
C GLY A 54 -1.51 -9.30 -11.39
N CYS A 55 -1.32 -9.25 -12.72
CA CYS A 55 -0.41 -8.27 -13.33
C CYS A 55 -1.06 -6.87 -13.41
N ILE A 56 -1.01 -6.14 -12.30
CA ILE A 56 -1.58 -4.79 -12.18
C ILE A 56 -0.63 -3.70 -12.71
N SER A 57 -1.17 -2.69 -13.40
CA SER A 57 -0.39 -1.52 -13.84
C SER A 57 -0.30 -0.44 -12.77
N LEU A 58 0.75 0.39 -12.81
CA LEU A 58 0.91 1.50 -11.84
C LEU A 58 -0.22 2.54 -11.90
N ARG A 59 -0.82 2.75 -13.09
CA ARG A 59 -1.98 3.63 -13.24
C ARG A 59 -3.23 3.03 -12.59
N LYS A 60 -3.40 1.71 -12.73
CA LYS A 60 -4.50 0.99 -12.09
C LYS A 60 -4.37 1.02 -10.56
N LEU A 61 -3.14 0.91 -10.03
CA LEU A 61 -2.86 1.11 -8.61
C LEU A 61 -3.25 2.52 -8.14
N GLU A 62 -2.86 3.56 -8.89
CA GLU A 62 -3.26 4.94 -8.59
C GLU A 62 -4.79 5.10 -8.59
N ASP A 63 -5.48 4.57 -9.60
CA ASP A 63 -6.94 4.66 -9.71
C ASP A 63 -7.62 3.91 -8.56
N ASN A 64 -7.14 2.73 -8.20
CA ASN A 64 -7.64 1.96 -7.07
C ASN A 64 -7.47 2.73 -5.76
N CYS A 65 -6.36 3.44 -5.54
CA CYS A 65 -6.21 4.29 -4.36
C CYS A 65 -7.28 5.41 -4.30
N LYS A 66 -7.74 5.91 -5.47
CA LYS A 66 -8.77 6.96 -5.54
C LYS A 66 -10.19 6.44 -5.35
N VAL A 67 -10.50 5.23 -5.82
CA VAL A 67 -11.90 4.74 -5.87
C VAL A 67 -12.16 3.51 -5.01
N ASN A 68 -11.19 2.61 -4.87
CA ASN A 68 -11.37 1.34 -4.19
C ASN A 68 -11.11 1.47 -2.68
N ILE A 69 -12.13 1.17 -1.87
CA ILE A 69 -12.08 1.30 -0.41
C ILE A 69 -11.02 0.40 0.25
N ARG A 70 -10.66 -0.75 -0.34
CA ARG A 70 -9.57 -1.62 0.15
C ARG A 70 -8.22 -0.92 0.08
N TYR A 71 -7.94 -0.28 -1.06
CA TYR A 71 -6.69 0.43 -1.29
C TYR A 71 -6.64 1.73 -0.49
N LYS A 72 -7.79 2.40 -0.31
CA LYS A 72 -7.91 3.53 0.63
C LYS A 72 -7.58 3.13 2.05
N TYR A 73 -8.05 1.97 2.51
CA TYR A 73 -7.72 1.43 3.82
C TYR A 73 -6.21 1.21 3.96
N LEU A 74 -5.58 0.49 3.01
CA LEU A 74 -4.13 0.22 3.05
C LEU A 74 -3.26 1.48 2.97
N MET A 75 -3.75 2.55 2.34
CA MET A 75 -3.03 3.80 2.14
C MET A 75 -3.38 4.91 3.13
N ASP A 76 -4.16 4.62 4.18
CA ASP A 76 -4.66 5.64 5.13
C ASP A 76 -5.37 6.81 4.41
N GLY A 77 -6.14 6.50 3.37
CA GLY A 77 -6.86 7.47 2.54
C GLY A 77 -5.98 8.28 1.57
N LYS A 78 -4.66 8.06 1.54
CA LYS A 78 -3.76 8.76 0.60
C LYS A 78 -3.86 8.19 -0.81
N CYS A 79 -3.70 9.07 -1.80
CA CYS A 79 -3.78 8.71 -3.23
C CYS A 79 -2.47 9.05 -3.95
N PRO A 80 -1.44 8.19 -3.88
CA PRO A 80 -0.19 8.39 -4.60
C PRO A 80 -0.40 8.36 -6.12
N SER A 81 0.37 9.18 -6.83
CA SER A 81 0.42 9.13 -8.30
C SER A 81 1.14 7.86 -8.78
N TYR A 82 0.81 7.36 -9.96
CA TYR A 82 1.50 6.23 -10.61
C TYR A 82 3.03 6.39 -10.69
N ARG A 83 3.54 7.63 -10.68
CA ARG A 83 4.98 7.93 -10.69
C ARG A 83 5.67 7.71 -9.34
N THR A 84 4.89 7.44 -8.30
CA THR A 84 5.35 7.26 -6.92
C THR A 84 5.57 5.79 -6.58
N PHE A 85 4.77 4.90 -7.19
CA PHE A 85 4.94 3.45 -7.10
C PHE A 85 6.16 3.00 -7.89
#